data_AF-A0A8B9UNH3-F1
#
_entry.id   AF-A0A8B9UNH3-F1
#
_cell.length_a   1.000
_cell.length_b   1.000
_cell.length_c   1.000
_cell.angle_alpha   90.00
_cell.angle_beta   90.00
_cell.angle_gamma   90.00
#
_symmetry.space_group_name_H-M   'P 1'
#
loop_
_entity.id
_entity.type
_entity.pdbx_description
1 polymer ?
#
loop_
_entity_poly.entity_id
_entity_poly.type
_entity_poly.pdbx_seq_one_letter_code
_entity_poly.pdbx_strand_id
1 'polypeptide(L)'
;LKDARRSMYCRICRDLHNLIVNGLLESEHRTMTYLKRFNKMQADYHNLIGVTAELVDSLEATVNGKMITPEYLQSVCVRLFSNQMRQSVAQSIDFTRPGTASTMLRASIAPVKMQDVPLLPSLDYEKLKKDLITGSDRLKAFLLQALRWRLTTSYPGEQRDTVLQAYINNDLLDCHSNCQRNVLKLLQSKSEVVRQYMARLINAFASLAEGRLYLSQNPLLLRLLEERLKAEDKDSLTWENVLGALQKFSLRRALQSAMIKDGLIFWLVDVLTDTDSLSDYTLEYAVALLMNLCLRSAGKKMCARIANHVLKILSDLLGHENHEIQPYVNGALYSILAIPSVREEARAMGMEEILRCFIKEGSAEMIRQIEFIIKQLNSEEPLNDSAVSDDEEEEEDEEEDHDIMEADLDKDEILQPQLGELTGEKLLTTEYLGIMTHTPKTKKKLFPSVQQSIDEPLQRPVTPGYHRTAQILVCLISCLKKIKIKNPLGVSVTPCSWFDWFIVGSVVPGSRSHFHCMVFFPAVD
;
A
#
# COMPACT_ATOMS: atom_id res chain seq x y z
N LEU A 1 -36.73 13.28 37.59
CA LEU A 1 -35.84 14.07 36.69
C LEU A 1 -34.36 14.02 37.10
N LYS A 2 -33.99 14.39 38.33
CA LYS A 2 -32.59 14.28 38.81
C LYS A 2 -32.05 12.84 38.83
N ASP A 3 -32.83 11.88 39.32
CA ASP A 3 -32.39 10.47 39.36
C ASP A 3 -32.32 9.80 37.98
N ALA A 4 -33.21 10.18 37.06
CA ALA A 4 -33.19 9.72 35.68
C ALA A 4 -31.93 10.22 34.94
N ARG A 5 -31.54 11.49 35.13
CA ARG A 5 -30.28 12.02 34.60
C ARG A 5 -29.08 11.30 35.21
N ARG A 6 -29.06 11.08 36.52
CA ARG A 6 -27.96 10.38 37.21
C ARG A 6 -27.81 8.94 36.72
N SER A 7 -28.92 8.22 36.49
CA SER A 7 -28.92 6.88 35.91
C SER A 7 -28.40 6.86 34.48
N MET A 8 -28.76 7.86 33.67
CA MET A 8 -28.29 8.02 32.29
C MET A 8 -26.78 8.29 32.23
N TYR A 9 -26.27 9.24 33.03
CA TYR A 9 -24.83 9.50 33.14
C TYR A 9 -24.05 8.27 33.61
N CYS A 10 -24.55 7.51 34.59
CA CYS A 10 -23.90 6.27 35.03
C CYS A 10 -23.96 5.12 34.01
N ARG A 11 -24.83 5.17 32.99
CA ARG A 11 -24.81 4.22 31.87
C ARG A 11 -23.80 4.67 30.83
N ILE A 12 -23.86 5.93 30.41
CA ILE A 12 -22.91 6.51 29.46
C ILE A 12 -21.47 6.35 29.93
N CYS A 13 -21.18 6.62 31.21
CA CYS A 13 -19.83 6.42 31.75
C CYS A 13 -19.39 4.95 31.78
N ARG A 14 -20.32 4.01 31.97
CA ARG A 14 -20.01 2.57 31.93
C ARG A 14 -19.77 2.09 30.50
N ASP A 15 -20.59 2.54 29.56
CA ASP A 15 -20.47 2.17 28.15
C ASP A 15 -19.18 2.77 27.57
N LEU A 16 -18.86 4.02 27.91
CA LEU A 16 -17.59 4.66 27.54
C LEU A 16 -16.38 3.96 28.18
N HIS A 17 -16.47 3.57 29.46
CA HIS A 17 -15.41 2.83 30.12
C HIS A 17 -15.18 1.46 29.48
N ASN A 18 -16.26 0.73 29.15
CA ASN A 18 -16.15 -0.56 28.48
C ASN A 18 -15.60 -0.42 27.05
N LEU A 19 -15.98 0.62 26.32
CA LEU A 19 -15.46 0.92 24.98
C LEU A 19 -13.95 1.20 25.03
N ILE A 20 -13.51 2.03 25.98
CA ILE A 20 -12.09 2.35 26.18
C ILE A 20 -11.31 1.10 26.60
N VAL A 21 -11.80 0.32 27.57
CA VAL A 21 -11.12 -0.89 28.05
C VAL A 21 -11.00 -1.95 26.96
N ASN A 22 -12.05 -2.17 26.18
CA ASN A 22 -12.00 -3.11 25.06
C ASN A 22 -11.03 -2.64 23.97
N GLY A 23 -11.07 -1.35 23.61
CA GLY A 23 -10.11 -0.77 22.64
C GLY A 23 -8.66 -0.86 23.12
N LEU A 24 -8.42 -0.71 24.42
CA LEU A 24 -7.09 -0.81 25.03
C LEU A 24 -6.59 -2.27 25.01
N LEU A 25 -7.46 -3.23 25.38
CA LEU A 25 -7.15 -4.67 25.33
C LEU A 25 -6.87 -5.13 23.89
N GLU A 26 -7.62 -4.64 22.91
CA GLU A 26 -7.41 -4.94 21.49
C GLU A 26 -6.12 -4.31 20.95
N SER A 27 -5.79 -3.09 21.36
CA SER A 27 -4.51 -2.44 21.06
C SER A 27 -3.33 -3.19 21.69
N GLU A 28 -3.47 -3.64 22.93
CA GLU A 28 -2.47 -4.45 23.63
C GLU A 28 -2.28 -5.82 22.94
N HIS A 29 -3.38 -6.48 22.53
CA HIS A 29 -3.31 -7.72 21.76
C HIS A 29 -2.63 -7.54 20.39
N ARG A 30 -2.90 -6.44 19.69
CA ARG A 30 -2.22 -6.09 18.43
C ARG A 30 -0.73 -5.87 18.67
N THR A 31 -0.38 -5.02 19.63
CA THR A 31 1.00 -4.71 20.01
C THR A 31 1.76 -5.98 20.39
N MET A 32 1.15 -6.86 21.20
CA MET A 32 1.73 -8.15 21.58
C MET A 32 1.94 -9.08 20.38
N THR A 33 1.05 -9.05 19.40
CA THR A 33 1.17 -9.85 18.18
C THR A 33 2.30 -9.34 17.28
N TYR A 34 2.39 -8.02 17.09
CA TYR A 34 3.49 -7.39 16.36
C TYR A 34 4.82 -7.63 17.06
N LEU A 35 4.89 -7.48 18.38
CA LEU A 35 6.09 -7.74 19.17
C LEU A 35 6.54 -9.20 19.06
N LYS A 36 5.60 -10.16 19.10
CA LYS A 36 5.92 -11.59 18.88
C LYS A 36 6.46 -11.85 17.48
N ARG A 37 5.88 -11.22 16.45
CA ARG A 37 6.36 -11.34 15.06
C ARG A 37 7.74 -10.69 14.89
N PHE A 38 7.94 -9.51 15.48
CA PHE A 38 9.21 -8.79 15.47
C PHE A 38 10.30 -9.60 16.17
N ASN A 39 10.05 -10.12 17.37
CA ASN A 39 11.02 -10.96 18.09
C ASN A 39 11.36 -12.23 17.32
N LYS A 40 10.38 -12.85 16.65
CA LYS A 40 10.62 -14.00 15.77
C LYS A 40 11.50 -13.62 14.58
N MET A 41 11.15 -12.54 13.89
CA MET A 41 11.91 -12.02 12.75
C MET A 41 13.35 -11.67 13.16
N GLN A 42 13.53 -10.99 14.29
CA GLN A 42 14.83 -10.64 14.83
C GLN A 42 15.67 -11.88 15.14
N ALA A 43 15.07 -12.92 15.72
CA ALA A 43 15.73 -14.20 15.97
C ALA A 43 16.14 -14.90 14.67
N ASP A 44 15.27 -14.89 13.66
CA ASP A 44 15.55 -15.46 12.34
C ASP A 44 16.70 -14.71 11.63
N TYR A 45 16.73 -13.37 11.70
CA TYR A 45 17.85 -12.57 11.18
C TYR A 45 19.18 -12.85 11.89
N HIS A 46 19.19 -12.94 13.22
CA HIS A 46 20.42 -13.27 13.97
C HIS A 46 20.91 -14.70 13.65
N ASN A 47 19.98 -15.64 13.49
CA ASN A 47 20.31 -16.99 13.06
C ASN A 47 20.93 -17.00 11.66
N LEU A 48 20.37 -16.22 10.72
CA LEU A 48 20.90 -16.10 9.37
C LEU A 48 22.32 -15.50 9.37
N ILE A 49 22.53 -14.40 10.10
CA ILE A 49 23.85 -13.77 10.25
C ILE A 49 24.86 -14.78 10.80
N GLY A 50 24.49 -15.54 11.83
CA GLY A 50 25.34 -16.57 12.43
C GLY A 50 25.71 -17.68 11.44
N VAL A 51 24.73 -18.17 10.65
CA VAL A 51 25.02 -19.17 9.62
C VAL A 51 25.86 -18.60 8.48
N THR A 52 25.62 -17.36 8.05
CA THR A 52 26.41 -16.70 7.00
C THR A 52 27.87 -16.54 7.43
N ALA A 53 28.14 -16.12 8.67
CA ALA A 53 29.50 -16.03 9.19
C ALA A 53 30.22 -17.38 9.16
N GLU A 54 29.56 -18.44 9.64
CA GLU A 54 30.12 -19.79 9.64
C GLU A 54 30.37 -20.37 8.24
N LEU A 55 29.49 -20.04 7.27
CA LEU A 55 29.68 -20.43 5.87
C LEU A 55 30.86 -19.69 5.22
N VAL A 56 31.08 -18.42 5.57
CA VAL A 56 32.24 -17.64 5.12
C VAL A 56 33.54 -18.23 5.67
N ASP A 57 33.58 -18.52 6.98
CA ASP A 57 34.74 -19.17 7.62
C ASP A 57 35.04 -20.55 7.00
N SER A 58 33.98 -21.31 6.70
CA SER A 58 34.10 -22.62 6.04
C SER A 58 34.60 -22.51 4.60
N LEU A 59 34.16 -21.49 3.86
CA LEU A 59 34.63 -21.21 2.52
C LEU A 59 36.12 -20.84 2.55
N GLU A 60 36.54 -19.98 3.47
CA GLU A 60 37.95 -19.63 3.68
C GLU A 60 38.80 -20.85 4.03
N ALA A 61 38.32 -21.71 4.94
CA ALA A 61 38.99 -22.96 5.29
C ALA A 61 39.14 -23.91 4.09
N THR A 62 38.14 -23.95 3.20
CA THR A 62 38.15 -24.78 2.00
C THR A 62 39.09 -24.25 0.94
N VAL A 63 39.15 -22.93 0.74
CA VAL A 63 40.15 -22.27 -0.12
C VAL A 63 41.57 -22.57 0.37
N ASN A 64 41.74 -22.69 1.69
CA ASN A 64 43.00 -23.09 2.34
C ASN A 64 43.25 -24.61 2.36
N GLY A 65 42.45 -25.41 1.64
CA GLY A 65 42.67 -26.84 1.42
C GLY A 65 42.10 -27.78 2.49
N LYS A 66 41.28 -27.28 3.43
CA LYS A 66 40.56 -28.14 4.39
C LYS A 66 39.27 -28.66 3.77
N MET A 67 39.01 -29.97 3.88
CA MET A 67 37.75 -30.54 3.41
C MET A 67 36.60 -30.22 4.38
N ILE A 68 35.44 -29.86 3.83
CA ILE A 68 34.19 -29.73 4.59
C ILE A 68 33.65 -31.13 4.88
N THR A 69 33.31 -31.42 6.13
CA THR A 69 32.73 -32.71 6.52
C THR A 69 31.21 -32.75 6.28
N PRO A 70 30.64 -33.91 5.92
CA PRO A 70 29.19 -34.07 5.75
C PRO A 70 28.39 -33.74 7.02
N GLU A 71 28.93 -34.06 8.20
CA GLU A 71 28.30 -33.82 9.50
C GLU A 71 28.17 -32.32 9.78
N TYR A 72 29.17 -31.53 9.37
CA TYR A 72 29.13 -30.07 9.46
C TYR A 72 28.03 -29.49 8.57
N LEU A 73 27.94 -29.94 7.32
CA LEU A 73 26.93 -29.46 6.37
C LEU A 73 25.49 -29.79 6.83
N GLN A 74 25.31 -30.96 7.45
CA GLN A 74 24.04 -31.35 8.06
C GLN A 74 23.66 -30.42 9.22
N SER A 75 24.61 -30.05 10.09
CA SER A 75 24.37 -29.13 11.21
C SER A 75 23.93 -27.73 10.75
N VAL A 76 24.55 -27.23 9.66
CA VAL A 76 24.22 -25.93 9.06
C VAL A 76 22.82 -25.98 8.43
N CYS A 77 22.49 -27.05 7.71
CA CYS A 77 21.16 -27.21 7.11
C CYS A 77 20.05 -27.33 8.16
N VAL A 78 20.27 -28.06 9.26
CA VAL A 78 19.28 -28.16 10.35
C VAL A 78 18.99 -26.81 10.98
N ARG A 79 20.02 -25.96 11.18
CA ARG A 79 19.85 -24.61 11.72
C ARG A 79 19.11 -23.68 10.76
N LEU A 80 19.49 -23.70 9.48
CA LEU A 80 18.84 -22.91 8.42
C LEU A 80 17.35 -23.24 8.25
N PHE A 81 16.96 -24.51 8.43
CA PHE A 81 15.60 -24.97 8.14
C PHE A 81 14.80 -25.40 9.39
N SER A 82 15.27 -25.05 10.58
CA SER A 82 14.69 -25.48 11.87
C SER A 82 13.19 -25.15 12.03
N ASN A 83 12.70 -24.09 11.37
CA ASN A 83 11.29 -23.69 11.39
C ASN A 83 10.38 -24.46 10.39
N GLN A 84 10.95 -25.11 9.37
CA GLN A 84 10.21 -25.89 8.35
C GLN A 84 10.43 -27.40 8.44
N MET A 85 11.54 -27.83 9.02
CA MET A 85 11.92 -29.24 9.14
C MET A 85 11.46 -29.82 10.47
N ARG A 86 10.55 -30.80 10.45
CA ARG A 86 10.38 -31.70 11.60
C ARG A 86 11.71 -32.44 11.82
N GLN A 87 12.16 -32.52 13.08
CA GLN A 87 13.43 -33.17 13.47
C GLN A 87 13.62 -34.58 12.88
N SER A 88 12.53 -35.28 12.54
CA SER A 88 12.53 -36.61 11.91
C SER A 88 12.98 -36.63 10.45
N VAL A 89 12.90 -35.52 9.71
CA VAL A 89 13.23 -35.46 8.26
C VAL A 89 14.71 -35.10 8.04
N ALA A 90 15.32 -34.39 8.99
CA ALA A 90 16.74 -33.98 8.92
C ALA A 90 17.73 -35.15 9.03
N GLN A 91 17.31 -36.28 9.62
CA GLN A 91 18.16 -37.46 9.82
C GLN A 91 18.16 -38.41 8.61
N SER A 92 17.23 -38.26 7.67
CA SER A 92 17.07 -39.15 6.50
C SER A 92 17.66 -38.58 5.20
N ILE A 93 18.31 -37.41 5.25
CA ILE A 93 18.76 -36.69 4.05
C ILE A 93 20.26 -36.89 3.87
N ASP A 94 20.63 -37.44 2.71
CA ASP A 94 22.03 -37.60 2.31
C ASP A 94 22.58 -36.32 1.68
N PHE A 95 23.34 -35.58 2.49
CA PHE A 95 24.03 -34.35 2.10
C PHE A 95 25.32 -34.58 1.30
N THR A 96 25.79 -35.83 1.17
CA THR A 96 26.96 -36.16 0.34
C THR A 96 26.63 -36.15 -1.15
N ARG A 97 25.34 -36.19 -1.51
CA ARG A 97 24.86 -36.11 -2.89
C ARG A 97 24.86 -34.64 -3.38
N PRO A 98 25.54 -34.33 -4.50
CA PRO A 98 25.54 -32.98 -5.07
C PRO A 98 24.12 -32.48 -5.37
N GLY A 99 23.82 -31.24 -4.95
CA GLY A 99 22.55 -30.57 -5.25
C GLY A 99 21.41 -30.78 -4.23
N THR A 100 21.55 -31.69 -3.25
CA THR A 100 20.54 -31.90 -2.20
C THR A 100 20.32 -30.64 -1.36
N ALA A 101 21.39 -30.02 -0.85
CA ALA A 101 21.32 -28.79 -0.07
C ALA A 101 20.72 -27.61 -0.86
N SER A 102 21.08 -27.46 -2.14
CA SER A 102 20.55 -26.41 -3.01
C SER A 102 19.06 -26.58 -3.30
N THR A 103 18.59 -27.83 -3.40
CA THR A 103 17.16 -28.13 -3.62
C THR A 103 16.34 -27.83 -2.36
N MET A 104 16.89 -28.12 -1.18
CA MET A 104 16.28 -27.81 0.10
C MET A 104 16.21 -26.29 0.34
N LEU A 105 17.27 -25.54 0.03
CA LEU A 105 17.26 -24.08 0.03
C LEU A 105 16.14 -23.54 -0.87
N ARG A 106 16.03 -24.03 -2.11
CA ARG A 106 14.94 -23.63 -3.02
C ARG A 106 13.55 -23.96 -2.47
N ALA A 107 13.39 -25.12 -1.82
CA ALA A 107 12.13 -25.52 -1.21
C ALA A 107 11.77 -24.67 0.03
N SER A 108 12.78 -24.17 0.76
CA SER A 108 12.56 -23.31 1.93
C SER A 108 12.14 -21.88 1.58
N ILE A 109 12.62 -21.38 0.44
CA ILE A 109 12.28 -20.08 -0.13
C ILE A 109 10.94 -20.15 -0.89
N ALA A 110 10.45 -21.36 -1.19
CA ALA A 110 9.15 -21.52 -1.81
C ALA A 110 8.06 -20.99 -0.85
N PRO A 111 7.11 -20.17 -1.34
CA PRO A 111 6.07 -19.60 -0.50
C PRO A 111 5.32 -20.72 0.24
N VAL A 112 5.21 -20.56 1.56
CA VAL A 112 4.45 -21.49 2.41
C VAL A 112 3.03 -21.52 1.89
N LYS A 113 2.53 -22.69 1.46
CA LYS A 113 1.11 -22.87 1.15
C LYS A 113 0.31 -22.46 2.40
N MET A 114 -0.38 -21.34 2.33
CA MET A 114 -1.26 -20.88 3.39
C MET A 114 -2.34 -21.95 3.61
N GLN A 115 -2.78 -22.12 4.87
CA GLN A 115 -3.88 -23.04 5.20
C GLN A 115 -5.07 -22.78 4.27
N ASP A 116 -5.67 -23.84 3.73
CA ASP A 116 -6.86 -23.77 2.87
C ASP A 116 -7.99 -23.03 3.59
N VAL A 117 -8.15 -21.74 3.31
CA VAL A 117 -9.29 -20.95 3.79
C VAL A 117 -10.50 -21.35 2.96
N PRO A 118 -11.64 -21.74 3.57
CA PRO A 118 -12.83 -22.12 2.83
C PRO A 118 -13.30 -20.98 1.91
N LEU A 119 -13.47 -21.28 0.62
CA LEU A 119 -14.03 -20.32 -0.34
C LEU A 119 -15.50 -20.04 -0.02
N LEU A 120 -15.93 -18.80 -0.23
CA LEU A 120 -17.33 -18.39 -0.06
C LEU A 120 -18.18 -18.86 -1.24
N PRO A 121 -19.48 -19.15 -1.03
CA PRO A 121 -20.35 -19.64 -2.08
C PRO A 121 -20.65 -18.57 -3.14
N SER A 122 -20.80 -19.01 -4.39
CA SER A 122 -21.15 -18.15 -5.52
C SER A 122 -22.56 -17.56 -5.36
N LEU A 123 -22.77 -16.37 -5.91
CA LEU A 123 -24.04 -15.64 -5.87
C LEU A 123 -24.74 -15.63 -7.23
N ASP A 124 -26.06 -15.42 -7.22
CA ASP A 124 -26.85 -15.07 -8.39
C ASP A 124 -26.76 -13.56 -8.64
N TYR A 125 -25.74 -13.17 -9.42
CA TYR A 125 -25.46 -11.78 -9.76
C TYR A 125 -26.53 -11.12 -10.61
N GLU A 126 -27.26 -11.88 -11.44
CA GLU A 126 -28.34 -11.35 -12.26
C GLU A 126 -29.54 -10.96 -11.39
N LYS A 127 -29.90 -11.83 -10.43
CA LYS A 127 -30.92 -11.50 -9.43
C LYS A 127 -30.49 -10.31 -8.55
N LEU A 128 -29.24 -10.28 -8.09
CA LEU A 128 -28.69 -9.18 -7.29
C LEU A 128 -28.81 -7.84 -8.02
N LYS A 129 -28.33 -7.75 -9.26
CA LYS A 129 -28.41 -6.51 -10.06
C LYS A 129 -29.86 -6.07 -10.28
N LYS A 130 -30.76 -7.02 -10.56
CA LYS A 130 -32.19 -6.73 -10.72
C LYS A 130 -32.80 -6.11 -9.45
N ASP A 131 -32.52 -6.68 -8.29
CA ASP A 131 -33.07 -6.20 -7.01
C ASP A 131 -32.39 -4.89 -6.55
N LEU A 132 -31.10 -4.70 -6.85
CA LEU A 132 -30.40 -3.44 -6.66
C LEU A 132 -31.01 -2.30 -7.49
N ILE A 133 -31.58 -2.58 -8.67
CA ILE A 133 -32.21 -1.56 -9.51
C ILE A 133 -33.69 -1.36 -9.13
N THR A 134 -34.43 -2.46 -9.00
CA THR A 134 -35.91 -2.44 -8.93
C THR A 134 -36.49 -2.62 -7.52
N GLY A 135 -35.67 -3.07 -6.56
CA GLY A 135 -36.08 -3.31 -5.18
C GLY A 135 -36.44 -2.04 -4.41
N SER A 136 -36.99 -2.24 -3.22
CA SER A 136 -37.22 -1.16 -2.25
C SER A 136 -35.90 -0.57 -1.78
N ASP A 137 -35.92 0.69 -1.33
CA ASP A 137 -34.70 1.34 -0.81
C ASP A 137 -34.09 0.59 0.37
N ARG A 138 -34.93 -0.06 1.21
CA ARG A 138 -34.49 -0.90 2.32
C ARG A 138 -33.78 -2.16 1.82
N LEU A 139 -34.33 -2.84 0.82
CA LEU A 139 -33.70 -4.02 0.22
C LEU A 139 -32.37 -3.64 -0.44
N LYS A 140 -32.34 -2.55 -1.22
CA LYS A 140 -31.12 -2.03 -1.84
C LYS A 140 -30.02 -1.75 -0.80
N ALA A 141 -30.37 -1.09 0.29
CA ALA A 141 -29.44 -0.79 1.36
C ALA A 141 -28.87 -2.07 2.01
N PHE A 142 -29.71 -3.07 2.32
CA PHE A 142 -29.23 -4.34 2.86
C PHE A 142 -28.38 -5.15 1.87
N LEU A 143 -28.70 -5.11 0.58
CA LEU A 143 -27.87 -5.77 -0.45
C LEU A 143 -26.50 -5.10 -0.57
N LEU A 144 -26.45 -3.78 -0.65
CA LEU A 144 -25.19 -3.03 -0.69
C LEU A 144 -24.36 -3.26 0.56
N GLN A 145 -24.98 -3.24 1.75
CA GLN A 145 -24.33 -3.59 3.02
C GLN A 145 -23.77 -5.02 2.96
N ALA A 146 -24.56 -6.00 2.53
CA ALA A 146 -24.15 -7.39 2.53
C ALA A 146 -23.00 -7.66 1.55
N LEU A 147 -23.06 -7.08 0.35
CA LEU A 147 -21.99 -7.17 -0.65
C LEU A 147 -20.70 -6.54 -0.14
N ARG A 148 -20.81 -5.38 0.53
CA ARG A 148 -19.69 -4.69 1.17
C ARG A 148 -19.07 -5.55 2.27
N TRP A 149 -19.87 -6.03 3.23
CA TRP A 149 -19.39 -6.90 4.31
C TRP A 149 -18.70 -8.13 3.77
N ARG A 150 -19.29 -8.81 2.79
CA ARG A 150 -18.64 -9.98 2.18
C ARG A 150 -17.24 -9.66 1.65
N LEU A 151 -17.02 -8.46 1.12
CA LEU A 151 -15.69 -8.02 0.69
C LEU A 151 -14.78 -7.65 1.88
N THR A 152 -15.25 -6.81 2.81
CA THR A 152 -14.45 -6.29 3.92
C THR A 152 -14.11 -7.36 4.97
N THR A 153 -15.04 -8.29 5.25
CA THR A 153 -14.88 -9.35 6.25
C THR A 153 -14.25 -10.63 5.70
N SER A 154 -14.00 -10.71 4.39
CA SER A 154 -13.25 -11.83 3.80
C SER A 154 -11.80 -11.83 4.27
N TYR A 155 -11.19 -13.01 4.40
CA TYR A 155 -9.78 -13.14 4.79
C TYR A 155 -8.87 -12.55 3.69
N PRO A 156 -7.84 -11.75 4.06
CA PRO A 156 -6.84 -11.27 3.11
C PRO A 156 -6.19 -12.40 2.31
N GLY A 157 -5.86 -12.13 1.04
CA GLY A 157 -5.34 -13.12 0.10
C GLY A 157 -6.45 -13.81 -0.68
N GLU A 158 -6.29 -15.12 -0.92
CA GLU A 158 -7.08 -15.86 -1.92
C GLU A 158 -8.61 -15.74 -1.74
N GLN A 159 -9.12 -15.70 -0.51
CA GLN A 159 -10.56 -15.59 -0.28
C GLN A 159 -11.09 -14.22 -0.73
N ARG A 160 -10.46 -13.12 -0.32
CA ARG A 160 -10.83 -11.76 -0.73
C ARG A 160 -10.67 -11.56 -2.23
N ASP A 161 -9.57 -12.02 -2.79
CA ASP A 161 -9.30 -11.95 -4.21
C ASP A 161 -10.41 -12.67 -4.99
N THR A 162 -10.83 -13.84 -4.52
CA THR A 162 -11.93 -14.59 -5.13
C THR A 162 -13.26 -13.84 -5.06
N VAL A 163 -13.58 -13.20 -3.93
CA VAL A 163 -14.79 -12.36 -3.79
C VAL A 163 -14.76 -11.20 -4.77
N LEU A 164 -13.66 -10.43 -4.79
CA LEU A 164 -13.51 -9.29 -5.68
C LEU A 164 -13.59 -9.71 -7.14
N GLN A 165 -12.86 -10.76 -7.53
CA GLN A 165 -12.88 -11.29 -8.89
C GLN A 165 -14.27 -11.80 -9.27
N ALA A 166 -15.03 -12.39 -8.35
CA ALA A 166 -16.40 -12.77 -8.63
C ALA A 166 -17.30 -11.55 -8.89
N TYR A 167 -17.10 -10.44 -8.19
CA TYR A 167 -17.83 -9.19 -8.45
C TYR A 167 -17.45 -8.56 -9.80
N ILE A 168 -16.15 -8.50 -10.11
CA ILE A 168 -15.62 -7.94 -11.36
C ILE A 168 -16.08 -8.77 -12.57
N ASN A 169 -15.91 -10.10 -12.51
CA ASN A 169 -16.23 -11.00 -13.61
C ASN A 169 -17.73 -11.04 -13.96
N ASN A 170 -18.60 -10.70 -13.01
CA ASN A 170 -20.05 -10.61 -13.23
C ASN A 170 -20.55 -9.18 -13.46
N ASP A 171 -19.63 -8.22 -13.59
CA ASP A 171 -19.90 -6.80 -13.78
C ASP A 171 -20.94 -6.27 -12.77
N LEU A 172 -20.74 -6.55 -11.48
CA LEU A 172 -21.72 -6.27 -10.41
C LEU A 172 -22.21 -4.81 -10.41
N LEU A 173 -21.31 -3.87 -10.71
CA LEU A 173 -21.60 -2.44 -10.72
C LEU A 173 -21.82 -1.88 -12.13
N ASP A 174 -21.94 -2.72 -13.16
CA ASP A 174 -22.10 -2.33 -14.56
C ASP A 174 -21.01 -1.31 -15.02
N CYS A 175 -19.74 -1.57 -14.71
CA CYS A 175 -18.61 -0.74 -15.15
C CYS A 175 -18.17 -1.05 -16.58
N HIS A 176 -18.33 -2.30 -17.05
CA HIS A 176 -18.03 -2.65 -18.44
C HIS A 176 -19.20 -2.34 -19.40
N SER A 177 -20.42 -2.26 -18.86
CA SER A 177 -21.65 -2.18 -19.63
C SER A 177 -22.23 -0.76 -19.64
N ASN A 178 -22.39 -0.16 -20.82
CA ASN A 178 -22.92 1.20 -20.98
C ASN A 178 -24.47 1.27 -20.96
N CYS A 179 -25.11 0.48 -20.08
CA CYS A 179 -26.56 0.29 -20.05
C CYS A 179 -27.28 1.44 -19.31
N GLN A 180 -28.47 1.84 -19.80
CA GLN A 180 -29.24 2.96 -19.23
C GLN A 180 -29.78 2.72 -17.80
N ARG A 181 -29.83 1.46 -17.34
CA ARG A 181 -30.18 1.08 -15.97
C ARG A 181 -28.94 0.49 -15.30
N ASN A 182 -28.12 1.37 -14.75
CA ASN A 182 -26.84 1.02 -14.14
C ASN A 182 -26.96 1.10 -12.61
N VAL A 183 -26.45 0.10 -11.91
CA VAL A 183 -26.32 0.07 -10.44
C VAL A 183 -25.63 1.33 -9.89
N LEU A 184 -24.69 1.94 -10.62
CA LEU A 184 -24.03 3.20 -10.25
C LEU A 184 -25.01 4.38 -10.02
N LYS A 185 -26.21 4.36 -10.60
CA LYS A 185 -27.24 5.39 -10.34
C LYS A 185 -27.71 5.41 -8.89
N LEU A 186 -27.47 4.35 -8.11
CA LEU A 186 -27.75 4.32 -6.67
C LEU A 186 -26.96 5.39 -5.91
N LEU A 187 -25.81 5.81 -6.43
CA LEU A 187 -25.03 6.92 -5.88
C LEU A 187 -25.79 8.26 -5.97
N GLN A 188 -26.74 8.39 -6.90
CA GLN A 188 -27.64 9.55 -7.04
C GLN A 188 -29.05 9.29 -6.49
N SER A 189 -29.24 8.25 -5.67
CA SER A 189 -30.54 7.94 -5.08
C SER A 189 -31.11 9.10 -4.24
N LYS A 190 -32.45 9.20 -4.20
CA LYS A 190 -33.13 10.11 -3.27
C LYS A 190 -33.02 9.65 -1.83
N SER A 191 -32.86 8.34 -1.61
CA SER A 191 -32.64 7.78 -0.29
C SER A 191 -31.17 7.95 0.13
N GLU A 192 -30.95 8.75 1.17
CA GLU A 192 -29.64 8.99 1.78
C GLU A 192 -28.97 7.68 2.18
N VAL A 193 -29.73 6.76 2.80
CA VAL A 193 -29.25 5.44 3.20
C VAL A 193 -28.72 4.66 1.99
N VAL A 194 -29.45 4.64 0.88
CA VAL A 194 -29.01 3.93 -0.34
C VAL A 194 -27.75 4.58 -0.93
N ARG A 195 -27.69 5.93 -1.00
CA ARG A 195 -26.50 6.64 -1.46
C ARG A 195 -25.28 6.29 -0.60
N GLN A 196 -25.47 6.28 0.72
CA GLN A 196 -24.42 5.99 1.68
C GLN A 196 -23.86 4.58 1.49
N TYR A 197 -24.70 3.54 1.45
CA TYR A 197 -24.19 2.17 1.25
C TYR A 197 -23.59 1.96 -0.13
N MET A 198 -24.04 2.70 -1.15
CA MET A 198 -23.40 2.67 -2.46
C MET A 198 -21.98 3.28 -2.40
N ALA A 199 -21.84 4.44 -1.76
CA ALA A 199 -20.54 5.08 -1.55
C ALA A 199 -19.59 4.18 -0.75
N ARG A 200 -20.08 3.54 0.33
CA ARG A 200 -19.31 2.60 1.14
C ARG A 200 -18.85 1.37 0.36
N LEU A 201 -19.70 0.83 -0.52
CA LEU A 201 -19.33 -0.28 -1.38
C LEU A 201 -18.24 0.15 -2.38
N ILE A 202 -18.40 1.31 -3.04
CA ILE A 202 -17.39 1.85 -3.97
C ILE A 202 -16.05 2.07 -3.27
N ASN A 203 -16.05 2.66 -2.07
CA ASN A 203 -14.85 2.89 -1.26
C ASN A 203 -14.15 1.56 -0.94
N ALA A 204 -14.89 0.52 -0.57
CA ALA A 204 -14.34 -0.82 -0.31
C ALA A 204 -13.72 -1.48 -1.55
N PHE A 205 -14.30 -1.29 -2.75
CA PHE A 205 -13.66 -1.71 -4.00
C PHE A 205 -12.38 -0.91 -4.25
N ALA A 206 -12.39 0.41 -4.01
CA ALA A 206 -11.25 1.28 -4.26
C ALA A 206 -10.04 0.95 -3.37
N SER A 207 -10.26 0.30 -2.21
CA SER A 207 -9.20 -0.20 -1.34
C SER A 207 -8.36 -1.32 -1.95
N LEU A 208 -8.80 -1.90 -3.08
CA LEU A 208 -8.13 -2.99 -3.78
C LEU A 208 -7.72 -2.53 -5.19
N ALA A 209 -6.49 -2.79 -5.61
CA ALA A 209 -5.94 -2.34 -6.89
C ALA A 209 -6.78 -2.81 -8.10
N GLU A 210 -7.14 -4.10 -8.11
CA GLU A 210 -8.05 -4.68 -9.11
C GLU A 210 -9.45 -4.06 -9.07
N GLY A 211 -9.90 -3.62 -7.89
CA GLY A 211 -11.15 -2.91 -7.72
C GLY A 211 -11.09 -1.52 -8.35
N ARG A 212 -9.99 -0.78 -8.14
CA ARG A 212 -9.74 0.51 -8.84
C ARG A 212 -9.71 0.33 -10.35
N LEU A 213 -9.06 -0.73 -10.85
CA LEU A 213 -9.02 -1.05 -12.28
C LEU A 213 -10.40 -1.31 -12.87
N TYR A 214 -11.24 -2.06 -12.15
CA TYR A 214 -12.61 -2.33 -12.56
C TYR A 214 -13.46 -1.05 -12.59
N LEU A 215 -13.38 -0.24 -11.53
CA LEU A 215 -14.13 1.00 -11.41
C LEU A 215 -13.71 2.04 -12.46
N SER A 216 -12.42 2.09 -12.83
CA SER A 216 -11.91 3.03 -13.83
C SER A 216 -12.36 2.74 -15.26
N GLN A 217 -12.90 1.54 -15.53
CA GLN A 217 -13.43 1.20 -16.86
C GLN A 217 -14.64 2.05 -17.24
N ASN A 218 -15.36 2.60 -16.26
CA ASN A 218 -16.48 3.50 -16.50
C ASN A 218 -16.12 4.96 -16.18
N PRO A 219 -15.80 5.79 -17.18
CA PRO A 219 -15.40 7.18 -16.94
C PRO A 219 -16.51 8.05 -16.32
N LEU A 220 -17.78 7.61 -16.38
CA LEU A 220 -18.88 8.32 -15.73
C LEU A 220 -18.79 8.24 -14.20
N LEU A 221 -18.18 7.18 -13.64
CA LEU A 221 -18.14 6.99 -12.21
C LEU A 221 -17.37 8.10 -11.49
N LEU A 222 -16.20 8.49 -12.01
CA LEU A 222 -15.42 9.60 -11.45
C LEU A 222 -16.26 10.87 -11.37
N ARG A 223 -16.92 11.22 -12.48
CA ARG A 223 -17.82 12.37 -12.54
C ARG A 223 -18.96 12.28 -11.53
N LEU A 224 -19.58 11.11 -11.39
CA LEU A 224 -20.67 10.90 -10.41
C LEU A 224 -20.17 11.07 -8.97
N LEU A 225 -18.97 10.57 -8.64
CA LEU A 225 -18.36 10.74 -7.33
C LEU A 225 -18.08 12.21 -7.04
N GLU A 226 -17.47 12.94 -7.97
CA GLU A 226 -17.22 14.38 -7.78
C GLU A 226 -18.51 15.20 -7.65
N GLU A 227 -19.52 14.92 -8.48
CA GLU A 227 -20.83 15.56 -8.41
C GLU A 227 -21.56 15.25 -7.08
N ARG A 228 -21.27 14.12 -6.44
CA ARG A 228 -21.79 13.80 -5.10
C ARG A 228 -21.00 14.48 -4.01
N LEU A 229 -19.68 14.43 -4.06
CA LEU A 229 -18.81 15.09 -3.08
C LEU A 229 -19.13 16.59 -2.96
N LYS A 230 -19.39 17.24 -4.09
CA LYS A 230 -19.72 18.68 -4.16
C LYS A 230 -21.17 19.02 -3.75
N ALA A 231 -22.06 18.03 -3.65
CA ALA A 231 -23.49 18.24 -3.42
C ALA A 231 -23.99 17.71 -2.06
N GLU A 232 -23.22 16.86 -1.39
CA GLU A 232 -23.56 16.28 -0.10
C GLU A 232 -23.06 17.19 1.04
N ASP A 233 -23.74 17.14 2.18
CA ASP A 233 -23.32 17.88 3.38
C ASP A 233 -21.96 17.38 3.87
N LYS A 234 -21.10 18.33 4.29
CA LYS A 234 -19.78 18.04 4.88
C LYS A 234 -19.94 17.07 6.06
N ASP A 235 -19.01 16.12 6.17
CA ASP A 235 -18.95 15.08 7.21
C ASP A 235 -20.18 14.13 7.30
N SER A 236 -21.03 14.11 6.28
CA SER A 236 -21.97 12.99 6.12
C SER A 236 -21.20 11.72 5.76
N LEU A 237 -21.71 10.56 6.18
CA LEU A 237 -21.06 9.27 5.87
C LEU A 237 -20.95 9.02 4.35
N THR A 238 -21.88 9.54 3.55
CA THR A 238 -21.76 9.50 2.08
C THR A 238 -20.56 10.32 1.63
N TRP A 239 -20.42 11.55 2.13
CA TRP A 239 -19.33 12.46 1.78
C TRP A 239 -17.97 11.86 2.14
N GLU A 240 -17.81 11.33 3.36
CA GLU A 240 -16.59 10.69 3.85
C GLU A 240 -16.17 9.50 2.96
N ASN A 241 -17.13 8.64 2.60
CA ASN A 241 -16.84 7.46 1.77
C ASN A 241 -16.56 7.83 0.31
N VAL A 242 -17.19 8.87 -0.22
CA VAL A 242 -16.87 9.38 -1.56
C VAL A 242 -15.47 10.00 -1.58
N LEU A 243 -15.11 10.77 -0.55
CA LEU A 243 -13.77 11.35 -0.42
C LEU A 243 -12.71 10.24 -0.33
N GLY A 244 -12.93 9.24 0.52
CA GLY A 244 -12.04 8.08 0.65
C GLY A 244 -11.89 7.31 -0.67
N ALA A 245 -12.98 7.13 -1.42
CA ALA A 245 -12.92 6.50 -2.74
C ALA A 245 -12.11 7.34 -3.75
N LEU A 246 -12.28 8.66 -3.77
CA LEU A 246 -11.54 9.56 -4.66
C LEU A 246 -10.05 9.61 -4.30
N GLN A 247 -9.71 9.63 -3.02
CA GLN A 247 -8.32 9.50 -2.56
C GLN A 247 -7.70 8.20 -3.08
N LYS A 248 -8.38 7.06 -2.91
CA LYS A 248 -7.90 5.77 -3.40
C LYS A 248 -7.82 5.72 -4.93
N PHE A 249 -8.77 6.34 -5.65
CA PHE A 249 -8.72 6.48 -7.11
C PHE A 249 -7.52 7.29 -7.58
N SER A 250 -7.12 8.32 -6.82
CA SER A 250 -5.98 9.17 -7.15
C SER A 250 -4.63 8.45 -7.09
N LEU A 251 -4.59 7.20 -6.61
CA LEU A 251 -3.43 6.30 -6.71
C LEU A 251 -3.23 5.78 -8.15
N ARG A 252 -4.23 5.90 -9.03
CA ARG A 252 -4.07 5.63 -10.47
C ARG A 252 -3.80 6.90 -11.24
N ARG A 253 -2.68 6.96 -11.97
CA ARG A 253 -2.27 8.13 -12.77
C ARG A 253 -3.35 8.67 -13.70
N ALA A 254 -4.10 7.80 -14.39
CA ALA A 254 -5.17 8.21 -15.31
C ALA A 254 -6.32 8.94 -14.60
N LEU A 255 -6.77 8.42 -13.45
CA LEU A 255 -7.86 9.03 -12.66
C LEU A 255 -7.38 10.28 -11.93
N GLN A 256 -6.16 10.26 -11.41
CA GLN A 256 -5.49 11.40 -10.81
C GLN A 256 -5.42 12.58 -11.80
N SER A 257 -5.00 12.32 -13.04
CA SER A 257 -4.94 13.32 -14.11
C SER A 257 -6.32 13.86 -14.49
N ALA A 258 -7.34 13.00 -14.53
CA ALA A 258 -8.71 13.41 -14.75
C ALA A 258 -9.24 14.35 -13.64
N MET A 259 -9.00 14.02 -12.36
CA MET A 259 -9.38 14.88 -11.22
C MET A 259 -8.70 16.26 -11.26
N ILE A 260 -7.41 16.30 -11.65
CA ILE A 260 -6.68 17.57 -11.82
C ILE A 260 -7.34 18.42 -12.91
N LYS A 261 -7.70 17.79 -14.04
CA LYS A 261 -8.36 18.46 -15.16
C LYS A 261 -9.75 18.99 -14.79
N ASP A 262 -10.48 18.25 -13.96
CA ASP A 262 -11.80 18.63 -13.46
C ASP A 262 -11.75 19.72 -12.35
N GLY A 263 -10.54 20.15 -11.98
CA GLY A 263 -10.32 21.26 -11.07
C GLY A 263 -10.46 20.88 -9.59
N LEU A 264 -10.33 19.60 -9.25
CA LEU A 264 -10.53 19.10 -7.89
C LEU A 264 -9.56 19.72 -6.87
N ILE A 265 -8.34 20.11 -7.30
CA ILE A 265 -7.38 20.82 -6.45
C ILE A 265 -7.97 22.12 -5.89
N PHE A 266 -8.62 22.94 -6.73
CA PHE A 266 -9.21 24.21 -6.28
C PHE A 266 -10.29 23.96 -5.22
N TRP A 267 -11.13 22.95 -5.46
CA TRP A 267 -12.18 22.57 -4.52
C TRP A 267 -11.62 22.05 -3.19
N LEU A 268 -10.57 21.21 -3.21
CA LEU A 268 -9.95 20.70 -1.99
C LEU A 268 -9.33 21.81 -1.15
N VAL A 269 -8.66 22.76 -1.80
CA VAL A 269 -8.08 23.93 -1.14
C VAL A 269 -9.19 24.78 -0.48
N ASP A 270 -10.33 24.98 -1.14
CA ASP A 270 -11.46 25.68 -0.52
C ASP A 270 -12.03 24.92 0.70
N VAL A 271 -12.11 23.59 0.62
CA VAL A 271 -12.56 22.75 1.75
C VAL A 271 -11.60 22.82 2.93
N LEU A 272 -10.30 22.72 2.66
CA LEU A 272 -9.22 22.76 3.66
C LEU A 272 -8.97 24.15 4.24
N THR A 273 -9.70 25.19 3.80
CA THR A 273 -9.60 26.53 4.40
C THR A 273 -10.23 26.57 5.80
N ASP A 274 -11.21 25.70 6.07
CA ASP A 274 -11.92 25.60 7.35
C ASP A 274 -11.66 24.23 7.99
N THR A 275 -10.41 23.98 8.37
CA THR A 275 -9.94 22.69 8.91
C THR A 275 -10.67 22.29 10.18
N ASP A 276 -11.02 23.26 11.03
CA ASP A 276 -11.71 23.05 12.31
C ASP A 276 -13.13 22.48 12.13
N SER A 277 -13.70 22.64 10.94
CA SER A 277 -15.01 22.08 10.60
C SER A 277 -14.98 20.60 10.23
N LEU A 278 -13.78 20.03 9.98
CA LEU A 278 -13.60 18.69 9.45
C LEU A 278 -13.29 17.68 10.56
N SER A 279 -13.79 16.46 10.43
CA SER A 279 -13.35 15.35 11.29
C SER A 279 -11.88 14.99 10.99
N ASP A 280 -11.18 14.40 11.97
CA ASP A 280 -9.80 13.90 11.76
C ASP A 280 -9.70 12.94 10.57
N TYR A 281 -10.71 12.07 10.43
CA TYR A 281 -10.84 11.14 9.31
C TYR A 281 -10.95 11.90 7.99
N THR A 282 -11.90 12.84 7.89
CA THR A 282 -12.11 13.67 6.71
C THR A 282 -10.83 14.41 6.32
N LEU A 283 -10.18 15.04 7.30
CA LEU A 283 -8.99 15.85 7.08
C LEU A 283 -7.85 15.02 6.50
N GLU A 284 -7.63 13.81 7.04
CA GLU A 284 -6.60 12.89 6.54
C GLU A 284 -6.80 12.55 5.07
N TYR A 285 -7.99 12.11 4.65
CA TYR A 285 -8.25 11.79 3.24
C TYR A 285 -8.19 13.01 2.33
N ALA A 286 -8.64 14.19 2.79
CA ALA A 286 -8.61 15.41 1.99
C ALA A 286 -7.17 15.87 1.71
N VAL A 287 -6.31 15.85 2.73
CA VAL A 287 -4.88 16.21 2.60
C VAL A 287 -4.13 15.15 1.80
N ALA A 288 -4.39 13.86 2.03
CA ALA A 288 -3.80 12.77 1.25
C ALA A 288 -4.17 12.84 -0.24
N LEU A 289 -5.45 13.13 -0.54
CA LEU A 289 -5.89 13.35 -1.93
C LEU A 289 -5.20 14.58 -2.53
N LEU A 290 -5.16 15.71 -1.83
CA LEU A 290 -4.46 16.91 -2.31
C LEU A 290 -2.98 16.62 -2.60
N MET A 291 -2.29 15.91 -1.69
CA MET A 291 -0.91 15.50 -1.85
C MET A 291 -0.72 14.65 -3.11
N ASN A 292 -1.54 13.61 -3.30
CA ASN A 292 -1.50 12.76 -4.49
C ASN A 292 -1.63 13.60 -5.76
N LEU A 293 -2.64 14.47 -5.86
CA LEU A 293 -2.82 15.33 -7.02
C LEU A 293 -1.62 16.26 -7.25
N CYS A 294 -0.94 16.71 -6.19
CA CYS A 294 0.24 17.55 -6.26
C CYS A 294 1.50 16.81 -6.73
N LEU A 295 1.54 15.47 -6.75
CA LEU A 295 2.71 14.72 -7.25
C LEU A 295 2.89 14.90 -8.77
N ARG A 296 1.79 15.12 -9.49
CA ARG A 296 1.76 15.28 -10.94
C ARG A 296 2.21 16.65 -11.40
N SER A 297 2.89 16.69 -12.54
CA SER A 297 3.32 17.94 -13.19
C SER A 297 2.14 18.89 -13.46
N ALA A 298 1.02 18.37 -13.98
CA ALA A 298 -0.20 19.14 -14.15
C ALA A 298 -0.76 19.70 -12.82
N GLY A 299 -0.71 18.91 -11.75
CA GLY A 299 -1.17 19.32 -10.42
C GLY A 299 -0.31 20.44 -9.82
N LYS A 300 1.02 20.31 -9.87
CA LYS A 300 1.97 21.36 -9.49
C LYS A 300 1.70 22.67 -10.24
N LYS A 301 1.45 22.59 -11.55
CA LYS A 301 1.09 23.74 -12.41
C LYS A 301 -0.26 24.37 -11.98
N MET A 302 -1.24 23.58 -11.54
CA MET A 302 -2.49 24.13 -10.99
C MET A 302 -2.27 24.83 -9.64
N CYS A 303 -1.51 24.23 -8.72
CA CYS A 303 -1.17 24.85 -7.43
C CYS A 303 -0.43 26.18 -7.61
N ALA A 304 0.45 26.28 -8.61
CA ALA A 304 1.17 27.52 -8.92
C ALA A 304 0.25 28.70 -9.27
N ARG A 305 -0.97 28.45 -9.77
CA ARG A 305 -1.95 29.50 -10.09
C ARG A 305 -2.60 30.10 -8.84
N ILE A 306 -2.57 29.39 -7.72
CA ILE A 306 -3.14 29.76 -6.42
C ILE A 306 -2.12 29.57 -5.30
N ALA A 307 -0.83 29.80 -5.60
CA ALA A 307 0.29 29.45 -4.73
C ALA A 307 0.15 30.03 -3.32
N ASN A 308 -0.23 31.31 -3.21
CA ASN A 308 -0.41 31.98 -1.91
C ASN A 308 -1.43 31.24 -1.02
N HIS A 309 -2.57 30.83 -1.60
CA HIS A 309 -3.64 30.16 -0.87
C HIS A 309 -3.25 28.72 -0.49
N VAL A 310 -2.66 27.97 -1.42
CA VAL A 310 -2.18 26.59 -1.16
C VAL A 310 -1.10 26.57 -0.09
N LEU A 311 -0.10 27.46 -0.18
CA LEU A 311 1.00 27.54 0.79
C LEU A 311 0.49 27.93 2.17
N LYS A 312 -0.48 28.84 2.25
CA LYS A 312 -1.11 29.22 3.51
C LYS A 312 -1.77 28.01 4.18
N ILE A 313 -2.62 27.29 3.45
CA ILE A 313 -3.30 26.10 3.99
C ILE A 313 -2.29 25.05 4.44
N LEU A 314 -1.29 24.73 3.61
CA LEU A 314 -0.27 23.74 3.99
C LEU A 314 0.56 24.21 5.20
N SER A 315 0.82 25.51 5.33
CA SER A 315 1.48 26.09 6.51
C SER A 315 0.63 25.96 7.77
N ASP A 316 -0.68 26.22 7.67
CA ASP A 316 -1.60 26.08 8.79
C ASP A 316 -1.70 24.61 9.24
N LEU A 317 -1.70 23.66 8.28
CA LEU A 317 -1.75 22.23 8.53
C LEU A 317 -0.46 21.63 9.13
N LEU A 318 0.71 22.24 8.93
CA LEU A 318 1.98 21.76 9.51
C LEU A 318 1.92 21.66 11.05
N GLY A 319 1.21 22.59 11.69
CA GLY A 319 1.03 22.67 13.14
C GLY A 319 -0.26 22.06 13.66
N HIS A 320 -1.00 21.32 12.83
CA HIS A 320 -2.28 20.75 13.22
C HIS A 320 -2.11 19.67 14.32
N GLU A 321 -3.12 19.54 15.19
CA GLU A 321 -3.11 18.60 16.33
C GLU A 321 -3.10 17.13 15.86
N ASN A 322 -3.73 16.86 14.73
CA ASN A 322 -3.67 15.55 14.09
C ASN A 322 -2.31 15.35 13.40
N HIS A 323 -1.41 14.59 14.02
CA HIS A 323 -0.08 14.34 13.47
C HIS A 323 -0.08 13.35 12.29
N GLU A 324 -1.14 12.57 12.07
CA GLU A 324 -1.23 11.60 10.98
C GLU A 324 -1.24 12.28 9.60
N ILE A 325 -1.64 13.57 9.52
CA ILE A 325 -1.67 14.29 8.25
C ILE A 325 -0.31 14.85 7.82
N GLN A 326 0.66 14.92 8.74
CA GLN A 326 1.94 15.60 8.50
C GLN A 326 2.74 15.03 7.33
N PRO A 327 2.84 13.69 7.13
CA PRO A 327 3.52 13.14 5.97
C PRO A 327 2.92 13.62 4.63
N TYR A 328 1.58 13.75 4.57
CA TYR A 328 0.88 14.23 3.38
C TYR A 328 1.12 15.72 3.15
N VAL A 329 1.08 16.54 4.20
CA VAL A 329 1.41 17.98 4.12
C VAL A 329 2.84 18.18 3.64
N ASN A 330 3.79 17.43 4.22
CA ASN A 330 5.20 17.48 3.86
C ASN A 330 5.44 17.05 2.41
N GLY A 331 4.78 15.98 1.97
CA GLY A 331 4.82 15.51 0.58
C GLY A 331 4.26 16.55 -0.40
N ALA A 332 3.13 17.18 -0.07
CA ALA A 332 2.53 18.23 -0.89
C ALA A 332 3.45 19.46 -1.01
N LEU A 333 3.99 19.95 0.12
CA LEU A 333 4.92 21.08 0.16
C LEU A 333 6.17 20.80 -0.68
N TYR A 334 6.83 19.67 -0.44
CA TYR A 334 8.00 19.26 -1.20
C TYR A 334 7.71 19.23 -2.70
N SER A 335 6.56 18.65 -3.09
CA SER A 335 6.17 18.50 -4.48
C SER A 335 5.92 19.84 -5.20
N ILE A 336 5.15 20.76 -4.60
CA ILE A 336 4.81 22.03 -5.23
C ILE A 336 5.99 23.00 -5.28
N LEU A 337 6.93 22.90 -4.34
CA LEU A 337 8.17 23.68 -4.32
C LEU A 337 9.14 23.29 -5.46
N ALA A 338 8.86 22.25 -6.22
CA ALA A 338 9.50 22.02 -7.51
C ALA A 338 9.26 23.20 -8.49
N ILE A 339 8.17 23.95 -8.35
CA ILE A 339 7.85 25.10 -9.20
C ILE A 339 8.52 26.40 -8.68
N PRO A 340 9.37 27.08 -9.47
CA PRO A 340 10.06 28.30 -9.06
C PRO A 340 9.13 29.42 -8.59
N SER A 341 8.03 29.68 -9.29
CA SER A 341 7.07 30.71 -8.87
C SER A 341 6.42 30.40 -7.52
N VAL A 342 6.24 29.12 -7.19
CA VAL A 342 5.77 28.70 -5.85
C VAL A 342 6.86 28.90 -4.80
N ARG A 343 8.13 28.64 -5.13
CA ARG A 343 9.26 28.93 -4.22
C ARG A 343 9.37 30.42 -3.90
N GLU A 344 9.19 31.29 -4.89
CA GLU A 344 9.20 32.74 -4.69
C GLU A 344 8.10 33.18 -3.71
N GLU A 345 6.88 32.68 -3.90
CA GLU A 345 5.76 32.95 -2.99
C GLU A 345 6.01 32.40 -1.57
N ALA A 346 6.55 31.17 -1.47
CA ALA A 346 6.89 30.56 -0.19
C ALA A 346 7.97 31.35 0.57
N ARG A 347 8.97 31.89 -0.13
CA ARG A 347 9.97 32.79 0.46
C ARG A 347 9.34 34.11 0.92
N ALA A 348 8.43 34.68 0.13
CA ALA A 348 7.72 35.89 0.52
C ALA A 348 6.84 35.69 1.78
N MET A 349 6.37 34.47 2.01
CA MET A 349 5.61 34.06 3.20
C MET A 349 6.49 33.79 4.45
N GLY A 350 7.82 33.70 4.29
CA GLY A 350 8.70 33.29 5.39
C GLY A 350 8.57 31.80 5.73
N MET A 351 8.29 30.96 4.72
CA MET A 351 8.08 29.52 4.91
C MET A 351 9.30 28.81 5.53
N GLU A 352 10.53 29.28 5.25
CA GLU A 352 11.73 28.69 5.84
C GLU A 352 11.75 28.87 7.36
N GLU A 353 11.42 30.05 7.86
CA GLU A 353 11.35 30.34 9.29
C GLU A 353 10.27 29.48 9.98
N ILE A 354 9.12 29.33 9.32
CA ILE A 354 8.01 28.47 9.80
C ILE A 354 8.49 27.03 9.92
N LEU A 355 9.08 26.46 8.86
CA LEU A 355 9.59 25.09 8.85
C LEU A 355 10.65 24.85 9.93
N ARG A 356 11.55 25.82 10.15
CA ARG A 356 12.59 25.74 11.19
C ARG A 356 12.03 25.71 12.62
N CYS A 357 10.82 26.21 12.87
CA CYS A 357 10.17 26.06 14.17
C CYS A 357 9.88 24.58 14.48
N PHE A 358 9.45 23.80 13.49
CA PHE A 358 9.08 22.38 13.67
C PHE A 358 10.29 21.44 13.81
N ILE A 359 11.48 21.83 13.36
CA ILE A 359 12.72 21.04 13.56
C ILE A 359 13.07 20.90 15.05
N LYS A 360 12.77 21.93 15.87
CA LYS A 360 13.21 21.97 17.28
C LYS A 360 12.52 20.95 18.16
N GLU A 361 11.32 20.51 17.77
CA GLU A 361 10.42 19.69 18.59
C GLU A 361 10.03 18.37 17.90
N GLY A 362 10.44 18.16 16.65
CA GLY A 362 10.05 17.03 15.81
C GLY A 362 10.81 15.72 16.06
N SER A 363 10.24 14.61 15.58
CA SER A 363 10.92 13.32 15.52
C SER A 363 12.07 13.34 14.50
N ALA A 364 13.01 12.39 14.58
CA ALA A 364 14.14 12.33 13.62
C ALA A 364 13.69 12.19 12.15
N GLU A 365 12.55 11.54 11.93
CA GLU A 365 11.94 11.42 10.60
C GLU A 365 11.33 12.73 10.13
N MET A 366 10.55 13.39 11.00
CA MET A 366 9.95 14.69 10.71
C MET A 366 11.02 15.74 10.41
N ILE A 367 12.09 15.78 11.21
CA ILE A 367 13.24 16.67 11.00
C ILE A 367 13.82 16.45 9.61
N ARG A 368 14.05 15.19 9.23
CA ARG A 368 14.58 14.84 7.90
C ARG A 368 13.65 15.30 6.77
N GLN A 369 12.34 15.08 6.90
CA GLN A 369 11.36 15.53 5.91
C GLN A 369 11.39 17.06 5.76
N ILE A 370 11.40 17.79 6.87
CA ILE A 370 11.47 19.26 6.87
C ILE A 370 12.77 19.77 6.24
N GLU A 371 13.91 19.14 6.55
CA GLU A 371 15.21 19.49 5.95
C GLU A 371 15.19 19.34 4.42
N PHE A 372 14.54 18.29 3.89
CA PHE A 372 14.35 18.13 2.44
C PHE A 372 13.46 19.22 1.85
N ILE A 373 12.39 19.63 2.53
CA ILE A 373 11.52 20.72 2.09
C ILE A 373 12.31 22.04 2.05
N ILE A 374 13.11 22.34 3.07
CA ILE A 374 13.97 23.54 3.11
C ILE A 374 15.00 23.49 1.96
N LYS A 375 15.61 22.33 1.72
CA LYS A 375 16.54 22.15 0.59
C LYS A 375 15.86 22.41 -0.74
N GLN A 376 14.62 21.92 -0.92
CA GLN A 376 13.83 22.14 -2.13
C GLN A 376 13.46 23.62 -2.29
N LEU A 377 13.04 24.29 -1.21
CA LEU A 377 12.72 25.73 -1.18
C LEU A 377 13.90 26.60 -1.60
N ASN A 378 15.12 26.20 -1.20
CA ASN A 378 16.36 26.90 -1.51
C ASN A 378 17.03 26.43 -2.81
N SER A 379 16.38 25.54 -3.58
CA SER A 379 16.91 25.11 -4.87
C SER A 379 16.81 26.22 -5.93
N GLU A 380 17.90 26.37 -6.68
CA GLU A 380 17.98 27.22 -7.88
C GLU A 380 17.72 26.42 -9.17
N GLU A 381 17.38 25.13 -9.06
CA GLU A 381 17.16 24.27 -10.20
C GLU A 381 15.95 24.78 -11.03
N PRO A 382 16.13 25.03 -12.33
CA PRO A 382 15.03 25.45 -13.21
C PRO A 382 14.01 24.31 -13.36
N LEU A 383 12.77 24.67 -13.72
CA LEU A 383 11.75 23.69 -14.10
C LEU A 383 12.31 22.77 -15.18
N ASN A 384 12.52 21.51 -14.86
CA ASN A 384 12.89 20.53 -15.86
C ASN A 384 11.63 20.06 -16.62
N ASP A 385 11.07 20.94 -17.47
CA ASP A 385 9.94 20.63 -18.37
C ASP A 385 10.34 19.63 -19.48
N SER A 386 11.61 19.18 -19.48
CA SER A 386 12.21 18.21 -20.42
C SER A 386 12.36 16.80 -19.87
N ALA A 387 12.07 16.57 -18.58
CA ALA A 387 11.72 15.23 -18.15
C ALA A 387 10.43 14.87 -18.89
N VAL A 388 10.41 13.73 -19.59
CA VAL A 388 9.23 13.18 -20.26
C VAL A 388 8.02 13.50 -19.40
N SER A 389 7.01 14.18 -19.96
CA SER A 389 5.83 14.50 -19.17
C SER A 389 5.33 13.19 -18.61
N ASP A 390 5.39 13.04 -17.29
CA ASP A 390 4.83 11.90 -16.56
C ASP A 390 3.33 11.70 -16.93
N ASP A 391 2.73 12.68 -17.62
CA ASP A 391 1.41 12.68 -18.25
C ASP A 391 1.25 11.84 -19.53
N GLU A 392 2.33 11.28 -20.11
CA GLU A 392 2.26 10.51 -21.38
C GLU A 392 2.87 9.09 -21.34
N GLU A 393 3.42 8.62 -20.22
CA GLU A 393 3.94 7.24 -20.14
C GLU A 393 2.79 6.20 -20.02
N GLU A 394 2.93 5.07 -20.74
CA GLU A 394 2.00 3.94 -20.67
C GLU A 394 1.91 3.41 -19.23
N GLU A 395 0.73 2.94 -18.81
CA GLU A 395 0.52 2.28 -17.50
C GLU A 395 1.41 1.01 -17.45
N GLU A 396 2.71 1.13 -17.18
CA GLU A 396 3.52 0.01 -16.74
C GLU A 396 2.97 -0.36 -15.37
N ASP A 397 2.30 -1.53 -15.30
CA ASP A 397 1.65 -2.12 -14.13
C ASP A 397 2.42 -1.76 -12.85
N GLU A 398 2.00 -0.66 -12.21
CA GLU A 398 2.73 -0.09 -11.08
C GLU A 398 2.72 -1.12 -9.95
N GLU A 399 3.92 -1.39 -9.43
CA GLU A 399 4.21 -2.38 -8.40
C GLU A 399 3.14 -2.36 -7.31
N GLU A 400 2.64 -3.57 -7.01
CA GLU A 400 1.65 -3.94 -6.00
C GLU A 400 1.57 -2.95 -4.82
N ASP A 401 0.74 -1.92 -4.98
CA ASP A 401 0.24 -1.13 -3.87
C ASP A 401 -0.35 -2.12 -2.87
N HIS A 402 0.15 -2.12 -1.63
CA HIS A 402 -0.31 -3.10 -0.65
C HIS A 402 -1.80 -2.85 -0.40
N ASP A 403 -2.65 -3.71 -0.97
CA ASP A 403 -4.09 -3.71 -0.79
C ASP A 403 -4.44 -3.82 0.71
N ILE A 404 -4.66 -2.66 1.34
CA ILE A 404 -5.03 -2.55 2.75
C ILE A 404 -6.53 -2.28 2.82
N MET A 405 -7.27 -3.31 3.24
CA MET A 405 -8.67 -3.14 3.62
C MET A 405 -8.74 -2.51 5.02
N GLU A 406 -9.07 -1.22 5.06
CA GLU A 406 -9.22 -0.45 6.30
C GLU A 406 -10.32 -1.04 7.19
N ALA A 407 -10.03 -1.26 8.47
CA ALA A 407 -11.01 -1.79 9.43
C ALA A 407 -12.17 -0.82 9.70
N ASP A 408 -11.96 0.47 9.40
CA ASP A 408 -12.91 1.54 9.69
C ASP A 408 -14.04 1.63 8.66
N LEU A 409 -13.90 0.97 7.51
CA LEU A 409 -14.96 0.91 6.48
C LEU A 409 -16.26 0.30 7.02
N ASP A 410 -16.18 -0.53 8.06
CA ASP A 410 -17.29 -1.18 8.74
C ASP A 410 -17.87 -0.41 9.95
N LYS A 411 -17.28 0.73 10.34
CA LYS A 411 -17.80 1.56 11.44
C LYS A 411 -19.13 2.22 11.07
N ASP A 412 -19.88 2.70 12.06
CA ASP A 412 -21.09 3.53 11.86
C ASP A 412 -22.18 2.88 10.99
N GLU A 413 -22.59 1.68 11.40
CA GLU A 413 -23.67 0.92 10.77
C GLU A 413 -25.05 1.48 11.18
N ILE A 414 -25.63 2.34 10.32
CA ILE A 414 -26.92 2.99 10.59
C ILE A 414 -28.11 2.03 10.38
N LEU A 415 -28.00 1.11 9.43
CA LEU A 415 -29.08 0.22 9.07
C LEU A 415 -29.25 -0.91 10.08
N GLN A 416 -30.30 -0.82 10.90
CA GLN A 416 -30.67 -1.85 11.86
C GLN A 416 -31.71 -2.82 11.27
N PRO A 417 -31.53 -4.15 11.40
CA PRO A 417 -32.49 -5.14 10.94
C PRO A 417 -33.78 -5.11 11.76
N GLN A 418 -34.92 -5.27 11.09
CA GLN A 418 -36.20 -5.55 11.73
C GLN A 418 -36.37 -7.06 11.98
N LEU A 419 -37.35 -7.41 12.82
CA LEU A 419 -37.61 -8.81 13.16
C LEU A 419 -37.94 -9.63 11.89
N GLY A 420 -37.10 -10.61 11.58
CA GLY A 420 -37.26 -11.50 10.42
C GLY A 420 -36.49 -11.07 9.16
N GLU A 421 -35.86 -9.89 9.15
CA GLU A 421 -35.01 -9.48 8.03
C GLU A 421 -33.63 -10.13 8.09
N LEU A 422 -33.14 -10.58 6.93
CA LEU A 422 -31.81 -11.14 6.78
C LEU A 422 -30.82 -10.02 6.42
N THR A 423 -29.59 -10.12 6.94
CA THR A 423 -28.50 -9.17 6.67
C THR A 423 -27.19 -9.89 6.37
N GLY A 424 -26.24 -9.16 5.77
CA GLY A 424 -24.91 -9.68 5.54
C GLY A 424 -24.88 -10.98 4.74
N GLU A 425 -23.95 -11.86 5.12
CA GLU A 425 -23.76 -13.15 4.49
C GLU A 425 -25.01 -14.04 4.55
N LYS A 426 -25.85 -13.92 5.59
CA LYS A 426 -27.10 -14.69 5.72
C LYS A 426 -28.11 -14.31 4.64
N LEU A 427 -28.22 -13.03 4.31
CA LEU A 427 -29.08 -12.55 3.22
C LEU A 427 -28.60 -13.13 1.88
N LEU A 428 -27.30 -13.00 1.60
CA LEU A 428 -26.70 -13.45 0.34
C LEU A 428 -26.86 -14.96 0.14
N THR A 429 -26.58 -15.75 1.17
CA THR A 429 -26.62 -17.23 1.08
C THR A 429 -28.04 -17.81 1.11
N THR A 430 -29.02 -17.11 1.69
CA THR A 430 -30.40 -17.60 1.74
C THR A 430 -31.18 -17.21 0.49
N GLU A 431 -31.02 -15.97 0.01
CA GLU A 431 -31.86 -15.43 -1.07
C GLU A 431 -31.15 -15.30 -2.42
N TYR A 432 -29.82 -15.27 -2.44
CA TYR A 432 -29.04 -14.97 -3.64
C TYR A 432 -27.95 -16.01 -3.92
N LEU A 433 -28.13 -17.24 -3.43
CA LEU A 433 -27.20 -18.33 -3.71
C LEU A 433 -27.22 -18.68 -5.21
N GLY A 434 -26.06 -18.63 -5.86
CA GLY A 434 -25.91 -18.99 -7.27
C GLY A 434 -25.82 -20.50 -7.48
N ILE A 435 -26.17 -20.95 -8.69
CA ILE A 435 -25.99 -22.36 -9.08
C ILE A 435 -24.47 -22.64 -9.19
N MET A 436 -23.96 -23.62 -8.42
CA MET A 436 -22.55 -24.03 -8.43
C MET A 436 -22.14 -24.55 -9.83
N THR A 437 -21.55 -23.71 -10.67
CA THR A 437 -20.81 -24.16 -11.86
C THR A 437 -19.31 -24.10 -11.56
N HIS A 438 -18.80 -25.07 -10.79
CA HIS A 438 -17.36 -25.20 -10.59
C HIS A 438 -16.69 -25.57 -11.92
N THR A 439 -16.12 -24.59 -12.61
CA THR A 439 -15.00 -24.83 -13.51
C THR A 439 -13.82 -24.03 -12.96
N PRO A 440 -12.81 -24.68 -12.36
CA PRO A 440 -11.60 -23.98 -11.98
C PRO A 440 -10.94 -23.48 -13.28
N LYS A 441 -10.98 -22.17 -13.51
CA LYS A 441 -10.24 -21.52 -14.59
C LYS A 441 -8.78 -21.43 -14.15
N THR A 442 -7.95 -22.29 -14.73
CA THR A 442 -6.49 -22.17 -14.70
C THR A 442 -6.09 -20.79 -15.22
N LYS A 443 -5.40 -19.99 -14.39
CA LYS A 443 -4.73 -18.75 -14.82
C LYS A 443 -3.82 -19.08 -16.02
N LYS A 444 -4.21 -18.67 -17.23
CA LYS A 444 -3.34 -18.74 -18.42
C LYS A 444 -2.26 -17.65 -18.28
N LYS A 445 -1.07 -18.05 -17.84
CA LYS A 445 0.15 -17.26 -18.13
C LYS A 445 0.36 -17.25 -19.64
N LEU A 446 0.29 -16.07 -20.26
CA LEU A 446 0.61 -15.88 -21.66
C LEU A 446 2.13 -15.69 -21.81
N PHE A 447 2.87 -16.79 -21.87
CA PHE A 447 4.17 -16.89 -22.55
C PHE A 447 4.35 -18.34 -23.02
N PRO A 448 4.78 -18.59 -24.28
CA PRO A 448 4.98 -19.94 -24.78
C PRO A 448 6.29 -20.50 -24.21
N SER A 449 6.24 -21.22 -23.08
CA SER A 449 7.36 -22.04 -22.64
C SER A 449 7.20 -23.46 -23.17
N VAL A 450 8.13 -23.86 -24.04
CA VAL A 450 8.36 -25.21 -24.55
C VAL A 450 8.24 -26.24 -23.41
N GLN A 451 7.27 -27.14 -23.51
CA GLN A 451 7.20 -28.36 -22.70
C GLN A 451 8.36 -29.28 -23.13
N GLN A 452 9.42 -29.35 -22.33
CA GLN A 452 10.34 -30.48 -22.35
C GLN A 452 9.92 -31.46 -21.25
N SER A 453 9.58 -32.66 -21.70
CA SER A 453 9.23 -33.83 -20.91
C SER A 453 10.32 -34.19 -19.90
N ILE A 454 9.89 -34.42 -18.67
CA ILE A 454 10.65 -35.03 -17.59
C ILE A 454 10.72 -36.54 -17.89
N ASP A 455 11.72 -36.99 -18.63
CA ASP A 455 12.31 -38.35 -18.57
C ASP A 455 13.29 -38.58 -19.74
N GLU A 456 14.43 -37.90 -19.72
CA GLU A 456 15.58 -38.27 -20.57
C GLU A 456 16.89 -38.13 -19.76
N PRO A 457 17.79 -39.14 -19.77
CA PRO A 457 19.04 -39.06 -19.04
C PRO A 457 19.99 -38.04 -19.71
N LEU A 458 20.33 -37.00 -18.97
CA LEU A 458 21.22 -35.93 -19.38
C LEU A 458 22.58 -36.48 -19.86
N GLN A 459 22.92 -36.25 -21.13
CA GLN A 459 24.25 -36.54 -21.67
C GLN A 459 25.30 -35.58 -21.08
N ARG A 460 26.51 -36.11 -20.84
CA ARG A 460 27.62 -35.38 -20.22
C ARG A 460 28.10 -34.22 -21.12
N PRO A 461 28.54 -33.09 -20.55
CA PRO A 461 29.24 -32.06 -21.32
C PRO A 461 30.56 -32.63 -21.83
N VAL A 462 30.78 -32.58 -23.14
CA VAL A 462 32.07 -32.90 -23.75
C VAL A 462 32.85 -31.59 -23.89
N THR A 463 34.02 -31.51 -23.26
CA THR A 463 34.95 -30.38 -23.34
C THR A 463 35.70 -30.41 -24.69
N PRO A 464 35.67 -29.35 -25.53
CA PRO A 464 36.72 -29.15 -26.52
C PRO A 464 37.91 -28.45 -25.84
N GLY A 465 39.09 -29.03 -26.01
CA GLY A 465 40.33 -28.62 -25.36
C GLY A 465 40.89 -27.26 -25.80
N TYR A 466 41.58 -26.64 -24.84
CA TYR A 466 42.72 -25.72 -24.96
C TYR A 466 42.87 -24.92 -26.26
N HIS A 467 42.59 -23.61 -26.18
CA HIS A 467 43.61 -22.57 -26.40
C HIS A 467 43.12 -21.16 -26.01
N ARG A 468 44.01 -20.44 -25.32
CA ARG A 468 44.08 -18.98 -25.10
C ARG A 468 43.23 -18.36 -23.98
N THR A 469 43.80 -18.47 -22.80
CA THR A 469 43.92 -17.45 -21.75
C THR A 469 44.14 -16.03 -22.32
N ALA A 470 43.07 -15.31 -22.69
CA ALA A 470 43.09 -13.85 -22.94
C ALA A 470 41.69 -13.20 -23.08
N GLN A 471 40.60 -13.81 -22.57
CA GLN A 471 39.24 -13.31 -22.84
C GLN A 471 38.29 -13.28 -21.64
N ILE A 472 38.80 -13.34 -20.40
CA ILE A 472 38.00 -13.04 -19.21
C ILE A 472 38.18 -11.57 -18.77
N LEU A 473 39.30 -10.93 -19.11
CA LEU A 473 39.53 -9.52 -18.81
C LEU A 473 38.80 -8.56 -19.79
N VAL A 474 38.41 -9.04 -20.98
CA VAL A 474 37.73 -8.21 -22.00
C VAL A 474 36.20 -8.15 -21.78
N CYS A 475 35.57 -9.19 -21.21
CA CYS A 475 34.14 -9.13 -20.88
C CYS A 475 33.84 -8.29 -19.63
N LEU A 476 34.72 -8.27 -18.63
CA LEU A 476 34.59 -7.37 -17.46
C LEU A 476 34.81 -5.89 -17.83
N ILE A 477 35.72 -5.59 -18.78
CA ILE A 477 35.95 -4.22 -19.26
C ILE A 477 34.86 -3.76 -20.25
N SER A 478 34.20 -4.67 -20.98
CA SER A 478 33.10 -4.30 -21.89
C SER A 478 31.78 -4.04 -21.15
N CYS A 479 31.50 -4.73 -20.03
CA CYS A 479 30.37 -4.39 -19.16
C CYS A 479 30.56 -3.05 -18.43
N LEU A 480 31.80 -2.70 -18.04
CA LEU A 480 32.08 -1.40 -17.40
C LEU A 480 32.21 -0.22 -18.38
N LYS A 481 32.27 -0.44 -19.70
CA LYS A 481 32.34 0.63 -20.72
C LYS A 481 31.00 1.01 -21.36
N LYS A 482 29.89 0.34 -21.03
CA LYS A 482 28.54 0.76 -21.47
C LYS A 482 27.85 1.76 -20.54
N ILE A 483 28.48 2.14 -19.43
CA ILE A 483 28.04 3.26 -18.59
C ILE A 483 29.05 4.40 -18.79
N LYS A 484 28.82 5.21 -19.81
CA LYS A 484 29.47 6.52 -19.94
C LYS A 484 28.53 7.49 -20.63
N ILE A 485 27.64 8.09 -19.83
CA ILE A 485 27.03 9.37 -20.16
C ILE A 485 28.17 10.40 -20.20
N LYS A 486 28.32 11.08 -21.34
CA LYS A 486 29.20 12.24 -21.47
C LYS A 486 28.62 13.38 -20.64
N ASN A 487 29.35 13.77 -19.61
CA ASN A 487 29.15 15.02 -18.88
C ASN A 487 30.32 15.96 -19.25
N PRO A 488 30.11 17.18 -19.78
CA PRO A 488 31.14 18.19 -19.79
C PRO A 488 30.95 19.12 -18.58
N LEU A 489 31.98 19.16 -17.72
CA LEU A 489 32.14 19.95 -16.49
C LEU A 489 31.70 19.20 -15.22
N GLY A 490 32.64 18.41 -14.69
CA GLY A 490 32.42 17.44 -13.64
C GLY A 490 32.33 18.02 -12.22
N VAL A 491 31.30 17.54 -11.51
CA VAL A 491 31.25 17.31 -10.06
C VAL A 491 30.41 16.03 -9.85
N SER A 492 30.85 15.11 -9.01
CA SER A 492 30.29 13.76 -8.84
C SER A 492 29.10 13.71 -7.88
N VAL A 493 27.93 13.23 -8.32
CA VAL A 493 26.80 12.85 -7.46
C VAL A 493 26.33 11.44 -7.86
N THR A 494 26.20 10.55 -6.87
CA THR A 494 25.79 9.14 -7.03
C THR A 494 24.26 8.99 -7.18
N PRO A 495 23.77 8.03 -7.98
CA PRO A 495 22.34 7.77 -8.16
C PRO A 495 21.81 6.84 -7.05
N CYS A 496 21.49 7.42 -5.90
CA CYS A 496 20.65 6.79 -4.86
C CYS A 496 19.71 7.87 -4.33
N SER A 497 18.52 8.02 -4.91
CA SER A 497 17.50 8.94 -4.37
C SER A 497 16.06 8.55 -4.64
N TRP A 498 15.79 7.34 -5.14
CA TRP A 498 14.43 6.90 -5.44
C TRP A 498 14.01 5.59 -4.73
N PHE A 499 14.93 4.89 -4.05
CA PHE A 499 14.65 3.57 -3.42
C PHE A 499 14.55 3.58 -1.89
N ASP A 500 14.72 4.74 -1.23
CA ASP A 500 14.74 4.83 0.25
C ASP A 500 13.39 5.23 0.89
N TRP A 501 12.31 5.35 0.11
CA TRP A 501 11.00 5.75 0.65
C TRP A 501 10.10 4.61 1.12
N PHE A 502 10.51 3.33 1.00
CA PHE A 502 9.66 2.19 1.37
C PHE A 502 10.22 1.16 2.36
N ILE A 503 11.43 1.32 2.92
CA ILE A 503 11.96 0.36 3.89
C ILE A 503 12.72 1.08 5.03
N VAL A 504 12.49 0.62 6.27
CA VAL A 504 13.18 0.91 7.54
C VAL A 504 12.55 1.98 8.45
N GLY A 505 11.47 1.58 9.12
CA GLY A 505 11.35 1.84 10.55
C GLY A 505 12.23 0.88 11.36
N SER A 506 12.72 1.35 12.51
CA SER A 506 13.38 0.61 13.63
C SER A 506 14.89 0.79 13.79
N VAL A 507 15.31 1.88 14.45
CA VAL A 507 16.45 1.81 15.39
C VAL A 507 16.13 2.69 16.61
N VAL A 508 15.91 2.05 17.77
CA VAL A 508 15.94 2.69 19.10
C VAL A 508 17.34 2.46 19.69
N PRO A 509 17.96 3.47 20.34
CA PRO A 509 19.33 3.40 20.83
C PRO A 509 19.43 2.80 22.24
N GLY A 510 20.48 2.02 22.50
CA GLY A 510 20.93 1.78 23.87
C GLY A 510 21.55 0.42 24.15
N SER A 511 22.85 0.26 23.92
CA SER A 511 23.72 -0.47 24.84
C SER A 511 25.18 -0.08 24.60
N ARG A 512 25.79 0.54 25.61
CA ARG A 512 27.23 0.79 25.68
C ARG A 512 27.98 -0.53 25.66
N SER A 513 29.01 -0.64 24.82
CA SER A 513 30.17 -1.48 25.10
C SER A 513 31.37 -0.89 24.36
N HIS A 514 32.43 -0.63 25.13
CA HIS A 514 33.66 0.00 24.71
C HIS A 514 34.36 -0.73 23.56
N PHE A 515 34.85 0.01 22.57
CA PHE A 515 36.18 -0.24 22.01
C PHE A 515 36.94 1.08 21.85
N HIS A 516 38.17 1.04 22.32
CA HIS A 516 39.13 2.12 22.49
C HIS A 516 40.00 2.25 21.22
N CYS A 517 40.44 3.48 20.91
CA CYS A 517 41.55 3.84 20.01
C CYS A 517 41.35 3.55 18.50
N MET A 518 41.80 4.36 17.55
CA MET A 518 42.96 5.25 17.53
C MET A 518 42.74 6.41 16.54
N VAL A 519 43.24 7.57 16.95
CA VAL A 519 43.44 8.79 16.17
C VAL A 519 44.30 8.52 14.93
N PHE A 520 43.90 9.02 13.75
CA PHE A 520 44.82 9.51 12.71
C PHE A 520 44.13 10.57 11.84
N PHE A 521 44.57 11.82 11.96
CA PHE A 521 44.55 12.81 10.89
C PHE A 521 45.64 12.44 9.87
N PRO A 522 45.43 12.69 8.57
CA PRO A 522 46.07 13.84 7.91
C PRO A 522 45.10 14.58 6.97
N ALA A 523 45.00 15.91 7.04
CA ALA A 523 45.84 16.90 6.36
C ALA A 523 45.55 17.02 4.85
N VAL A 524 44.81 18.07 4.52
CA VAL A 524 45.07 19.08 3.47
C VAL A 524 46.02 18.64 2.34
N ASP A 525 45.47 18.38 1.16
CA ASP A 525 45.48 19.29 0.00
C ASP A 525 44.40 18.87 -1.01
#